data_AF-A0A0F9RB13-F1
#
_entry.id   AF-A0A0F9RB13-F1
#
_cell.length_a   1.000
_cell.length_b   1.000
_cell.length_c   1.000
_cell.angle_alpha   90.00
_cell.angle_beta   90.00
_cell.angle_gamma   90.00
#
_symmetry.space_group_name_H-M   'P 1'
#
loop_
_entity.id
_entity.type
_entity.pdbx_description
1 polymer ?
#
loop_
_entity_poly.entity_id
_entity_poly.type
_entity_poly.pdbx_seq_one_letter_code
_entity_poly.pdbx_strand_id
1 'polypeptide(L)'
;MFDFLLDLDFGPMFKPINQFLDGLNYFWYIFFRYGNYILFLCFSIMGIILLLHAREKEYDEKIHGNIELVKKRGRVGSAIFIFIGFGFLFKIFTVLLYDIFTHFPEPQIVVQYMGDTFNSINSLENVYTLTLYEKSIFFLISFISFLSIMLITIGIYLMFFNKFIIRSKSKFIVFIGLGFFFWILFGFRTSLRLLV
;
A
#
# COMPACT_ATOMS: atom_id res chain seq x y z
N MET A 1 -14.27 49.42 11.15
CA MET A 1 -14.78 48.22 11.86
C MET A 1 -14.27 46.90 11.25
N PHE A 2 -13.72 46.89 10.02
CA PHE A 2 -13.04 45.72 9.45
C PHE A 2 -11.50 45.71 9.58
N ASP A 3 -10.87 46.82 10.02
CA ASP A 3 -9.42 46.87 10.22
C ASP A 3 -8.91 46.02 11.39
N PHE A 4 -9.79 45.61 12.32
CA PHE A 4 -9.42 44.75 13.45
C PHE A 4 -9.10 43.30 13.02
N LEU A 5 -9.54 42.87 11.83
CA LEU A 5 -9.27 41.52 11.32
C LEU A 5 -7.92 41.40 10.60
N LEU A 6 -7.29 42.52 10.20
CA LEU A 6 -6.01 42.53 9.48
C LEU A 6 -4.79 42.50 10.41
N ASP A 7 -4.95 42.84 11.69
CA ASP A 7 -3.90 42.80 12.73
C ASP A 7 -3.90 41.50 13.57
N LEU A 8 -4.79 40.56 13.27
CA LEU A 8 -4.75 39.22 13.84
C LEU A 8 -3.63 38.43 13.16
N ASP A 9 -2.43 38.48 13.72
CA ASP A 9 -1.38 37.52 13.42
C ASP A 9 -1.88 36.13 13.87
N PHE A 10 -2.49 35.38 12.95
CA PHE A 10 -2.92 34.00 13.17
C PHE A 10 -1.74 33.03 13.24
N GLY A 11 -0.50 33.49 13.03
CA GLY A 11 0.73 32.71 13.13
C GLY A 11 0.83 31.82 14.38
N PRO A 12 0.51 32.31 15.60
CA PRO A 12 0.50 31.50 16.83
C PRO A 12 -0.61 30.44 16.87
N MET A 13 -1.76 30.68 16.23
CA MET A 13 -2.86 29.71 16.14
C MET A 13 -2.52 28.54 15.21
N PHE A 14 -1.72 28.78 14.17
CA PHE A 14 -1.27 27.73 13.25
C PHE A 14 -0.03 26.97 13.73
N LYS A 15 0.74 27.49 14.70
CA LYS A 15 1.91 26.79 15.29
C LYS A 15 1.64 25.34 15.72
N PRO A 16 0.59 25.02 16.51
CA PRO A 16 0.31 23.64 16.90
C PRO A 16 -0.05 22.75 15.70
N ILE A 17 -0.76 23.30 14.71
CA ILE A 17 -1.11 22.57 13.48
C ILE A 17 0.15 22.28 12.67
N ASN A 18 1.05 23.26 12.53
CA ASN A 18 2.31 23.09 11.80
C ASN A 18 3.22 22.05 12.47
N GLN A 19 3.34 22.09 13.80
CA GLN A 19 4.08 21.08 14.56
C GLN A 19 3.49 19.67 14.40
N PHE A 20 2.16 19.56 14.41
CA PHE A 20 1.49 18.29 14.15
C PHE A 20 1.76 17.78 12.73
N LEU A 21 1.65 18.64 11.72
CA LEU A 21 1.93 18.29 10.32
C LEU A 21 3.39 17.92 10.10
N ASP A 22 4.33 18.60 10.75
CA ASP A 22 5.75 18.23 10.73
C ASP A 22 5.97 16.83 11.31
N GLY A 23 5.40 16.56 12.48
CA GLY A 23 5.45 15.22 13.10
C GLY A 23 4.82 14.14 12.22
N LEU A 24 3.67 14.44 11.61
CA LEU A 24 2.97 13.55 10.70
C LEU A 24 3.77 13.28 9.42
N ASN A 25 4.38 14.31 8.83
CA ASN A 25 5.24 14.18 7.65
C ASN A 25 6.49 13.35 7.96
N TYR A 26 7.08 13.54 9.15
CA TYR A 26 8.20 12.71 9.60
C TYR A 26 7.80 11.25 9.80
N PHE A 27 6.62 10.99 10.37
CA PHE A 27 6.06 9.64 10.46
C PHE A 27 5.90 9.02 9.07
N TRP A 28 5.32 9.73 8.11
CA TRP A 28 5.14 9.22 6.74
C TRP A 28 6.47 8.99 6.04
N TYR A 29 7.45 9.88 6.23
CA TYR A 29 8.79 9.70 5.71
C TYR A 29 9.42 8.39 6.21
N ILE A 30 9.36 8.12 7.52
CA ILE A 30 9.84 6.87 8.10
C ILE A 30 9.05 5.68 7.52
N PHE A 31 7.73 5.78 7.43
CA PHE A 31 6.88 4.72 6.89
C PHE A 31 7.30 4.32 5.47
N PHE A 32 7.44 5.28 4.56
CA PHE A 32 7.85 5.00 3.17
C PHE A 32 9.31 4.57 3.07
N ARG A 33 10.20 5.14 3.88
CA ARG A 33 11.61 4.71 3.96
C ARG A 33 11.74 3.23 4.29
N TYR A 34 10.87 2.71 5.16
CA TYR A 34 10.82 1.30 5.53
C TYR A 34 9.71 0.50 4.83
N GLY A 35 9.03 1.07 3.83
CA GLY A 35 7.85 0.48 3.21
C GLY A 35 8.11 -0.88 2.55
N ASN A 36 9.29 -1.08 1.96
CA ASN A 36 9.68 -2.38 1.42
C ASN A 36 9.81 -3.48 2.49
N TYR A 37 10.28 -3.13 3.69
CA TYR A 37 10.35 -4.07 4.80
C TYR A 37 8.96 -4.40 5.34
N ILE A 38 8.05 -3.42 5.35
CA ILE A 38 6.64 -3.62 5.70
C ILE A 38 5.99 -4.58 4.69
N LEU A 39 6.19 -4.36 3.39
CA LEU A 39 5.71 -5.28 2.35
C LEU A 39 6.31 -6.67 2.49
N PHE A 40 7.62 -6.79 2.70
CA PHE A 40 8.28 -8.06 2.98
C PHE A 40 7.62 -8.80 4.15
N LEU A 41 7.38 -8.13 5.27
CA LEU A 41 6.74 -8.72 6.43
C LEU A 41 5.30 -9.14 6.13
N CYS A 42 4.51 -8.30 5.47
CA CYS A 42 3.13 -8.62 5.10
C CYS A 42 3.05 -9.87 4.21
N PHE A 43 3.85 -9.92 3.14
CA PHE A 43 3.87 -11.06 2.22
C PHE A 43 4.43 -12.32 2.87
N SER A 44 5.45 -12.20 3.73
CA SER A 44 6.00 -13.33 4.47
C SER A 44 5.00 -13.90 5.47
N ILE A 45 4.29 -13.05 6.22
CA ILE A 45 3.24 -13.48 7.16
C ILE A 45 2.11 -14.18 6.41
N MET A 46 1.63 -13.61 5.29
CA MET A 46 0.64 -14.26 4.44
C MET A 46 1.12 -15.63 3.97
N GLY A 47 2.36 -15.74 3.51
CA GLY A 47 2.97 -17.00 3.09
C GLY A 47 3.05 -18.03 4.23
N ILE A 48 3.44 -17.62 5.44
CA ILE A 48 3.50 -18.49 6.62
C ILE A 48 2.11 -18.98 7.01
N ILE A 49 1.11 -18.10 7.05
CA ILE A 49 -0.29 -18.47 7.38
C ILE A 49 -0.81 -19.52 6.38
N LEU A 50 -0.51 -19.35 5.08
CA LEU A 50 -0.86 -20.34 4.06
C LEU A 50 -0.19 -21.69 4.29
N LEU A 51 1.09 -21.68 4.72
CA LEU A 51 1.82 -22.91 5.01
C LEU A 51 1.20 -23.65 6.20
N LEU A 52 0.91 -22.92 7.29
CA LEU A 52 0.28 -23.48 8.48
C LEU A 52 -1.07 -24.10 8.13
N HIS A 53 -1.90 -23.38 7.39
CA HIS A 53 -3.21 -23.89 6.98
C HIS A 53 -3.11 -25.11 6.06
N ALA A 54 -2.16 -25.12 5.14
CA ALA A 54 -1.92 -26.28 4.27
C ALA A 54 -1.47 -27.52 5.08
N ARG A 55 -0.72 -27.32 6.17
CA ARG A 55 -0.29 -28.40 7.08
C ARG A 55 -1.42 -28.91 7.97
N GLU A 56 -2.22 -28.03 8.56
CA GLU A 56 -3.42 -28.42 9.34
C GLU A 56 -4.35 -29.27 8.51
N LYS A 57 -4.64 -28.83 7.28
CA LYS A 57 -5.48 -29.57 6.36
C LYS A 57 -4.90 -30.93 5.98
N GLU A 58 -3.58 -31.03 5.82
CA GLU A 58 -2.91 -32.31 5.57
C GLU A 58 -3.05 -33.27 6.76
N TYR A 59 -3.01 -32.76 7.98
CA TYR A 59 -3.20 -33.55 9.19
C TYR A 59 -4.64 -34.07 9.30
N ASP A 60 -5.65 -33.22 9.10
CA ASP A 60 -7.07 -33.63 9.14
C ASP A 60 -7.42 -34.66 8.06
N GLU A 61 -6.81 -34.54 6.87
CA GLU A 61 -7.04 -35.46 5.76
C GLU A 61 -6.26 -36.78 5.90
N LYS A 62 -5.13 -36.83 6.61
CA LYS A 62 -4.51 -38.10 6.99
C LYS A 62 -5.44 -38.95 7.86
N ILE A 63 -6.35 -38.31 8.58
CA ILE A 63 -7.35 -38.95 9.42
C ILE A 63 -8.60 -39.37 8.60
N HIS A 64 -8.97 -38.62 7.55
CA HIS A 64 -10.26 -38.79 6.83
C HIS A 64 -10.16 -39.20 5.34
N GLY A 65 -8.96 -39.40 4.79
CA GLY A 65 -8.73 -40.16 3.56
C GLY A 65 -9.22 -39.56 2.23
N ASN A 66 -9.20 -38.23 2.01
CA ASN A 66 -9.58 -37.69 0.67
C ASN A 66 -8.87 -36.39 0.19
N ILE A 67 -8.48 -36.44 -1.11
CA ILE A 67 -8.09 -35.47 -2.17
C ILE A 67 -6.86 -34.53 -2.00
N GLU A 68 -5.82 -34.84 -2.78
CA GLU A 68 -4.48 -34.20 -2.92
C GLU A 68 -4.43 -32.78 -3.51
N LEU A 69 -5.43 -32.32 -4.27
CA LEU A 69 -5.34 -31.11 -5.09
C LEU A 69 -5.25 -29.79 -4.28
N VAL A 70 -5.86 -29.74 -3.10
CA VAL A 70 -5.80 -28.54 -2.25
C VAL A 70 -4.44 -28.41 -1.54
N LYS A 71 -3.74 -29.53 -1.32
CA LYS A 71 -2.40 -29.56 -0.70
C LYS A 71 -1.35 -28.87 -1.57
N LYS A 72 -1.37 -29.13 -2.88
CA LYS A 72 -0.41 -28.54 -3.83
C LYS A 72 -0.61 -27.04 -3.98
N ARG A 73 -1.86 -26.56 -4.02
CA ARG A 73 -2.17 -25.13 -4.14
C ARG A 73 -1.73 -24.32 -2.92
N GLY A 74 -1.98 -24.80 -1.70
CA GLY A 74 -1.58 -24.11 -0.46
C GLY A 74 -0.06 -23.97 -0.31
N ARG A 75 0.70 -25.05 -0.56
CA ARG A 75 2.17 -25.05 -0.49
C ARG A 75 2.81 -24.17 -1.56
N VAL A 76 2.33 -24.28 -2.80
CA VAL A 76 2.82 -23.43 -3.92
C VAL A 76 2.50 -21.97 -3.65
N GLY A 77 1.28 -21.68 -3.17
CA GLY A 77 0.89 -20.34 -2.73
C GLY A 77 1.83 -19.74 -1.69
N SER A 78 2.08 -20.48 -0.61
CA SER A 78 3.01 -20.06 0.44
C SER A 78 4.40 -19.73 -0.11
N ALA A 79 4.97 -20.60 -0.94
CA ALA A 79 6.28 -20.39 -1.55
C ALA A 79 6.29 -19.12 -2.43
N ILE A 80 5.23 -18.90 -3.22
CA ILE A 80 5.09 -17.69 -4.06
C ILE A 80 5.03 -16.43 -3.19
N PHE A 81 4.21 -16.40 -2.14
CA PHE A 81 4.10 -15.22 -1.27
C PHE A 81 5.40 -14.90 -0.54
N ILE A 82 6.12 -15.92 -0.05
CA ILE A 82 7.44 -15.72 0.57
C ILE A 82 8.46 -15.20 -0.45
N PHE A 83 8.48 -15.77 -1.66
CA PHE A 83 9.37 -15.32 -2.73
C PHE A 83 9.08 -13.87 -3.15
N ILE A 84 7.80 -13.50 -3.28
CA ILE A 84 7.38 -12.11 -3.51
C ILE A 84 7.86 -11.21 -2.38
N GLY A 85 7.69 -11.65 -1.12
CA GLY A 85 8.23 -10.94 0.03
C GLY A 85 9.72 -10.64 -0.13
N PHE A 86 10.54 -11.65 -0.43
CA PHE A 86 11.99 -11.45 -0.63
C PHE A 86 12.32 -10.49 -1.76
N GLY A 87 11.58 -10.48 -2.87
CA GLY A 87 11.84 -9.49 -3.91
C GLY A 87 11.41 -8.07 -3.52
N PHE A 88 10.48 -7.88 -2.57
CA PHE A 88 10.26 -6.57 -1.93
C PHE A 88 11.44 -6.20 -1.02
N LEU A 89 12.00 -7.15 -0.26
CA LEU A 89 13.18 -6.92 0.59
C LEU A 89 14.39 -6.42 -0.23
N PHE A 90 14.62 -6.98 -1.41
CA PHE A 90 15.67 -6.55 -2.34
C PHE A 90 15.26 -5.40 -3.27
N LYS A 91 14.08 -4.80 -3.07
CA LYS A 91 13.46 -3.77 -3.95
C LYS A 91 13.16 -4.19 -5.39
N ILE A 92 13.57 -5.37 -5.83
CA ILE A 92 13.38 -5.88 -7.20
C ILE A 92 11.90 -5.84 -7.61
N PHE A 93 10.99 -6.30 -6.75
CA PHE A 93 9.56 -6.27 -7.07
C PHE A 93 9.00 -4.85 -7.11
N THR A 94 9.46 -3.96 -6.24
CA THR A 94 9.03 -2.57 -6.22
C THR A 94 9.44 -1.85 -7.49
N VAL A 95 10.68 -2.03 -7.94
CA VAL A 95 11.19 -1.49 -9.21
C VAL A 95 10.40 -2.06 -10.38
N LEU A 96 10.19 -3.38 -10.42
CA LEU A 96 9.41 -4.02 -11.48
C LEU A 96 7.96 -3.50 -11.55
N LEU A 97 7.30 -3.34 -10.40
CA LEU A 97 5.95 -2.77 -10.35
C LEU A 97 5.96 -1.31 -10.77
N TYR A 98 6.95 -0.53 -10.33
CA TYR A 98 7.10 0.86 -10.74
C TYR A 98 7.23 0.97 -12.26
N ASP A 99 8.14 0.22 -12.87
CA ASP A 99 8.35 0.22 -14.32
C ASP A 99 7.06 -0.14 -15.08
N ILE A 100 6.37 -1.21 -14.67
CA ILE A 100 5.09 -1.60 -15.30
C ILE A 100 4.07 -0.46 -15.20
N PHE A 101 3.91 0.12 -14.02
CA PHE A 101 2.87 1.12 -13.78
C PHE A 101 3.23 2.52 -14.30
N THR A 102 4.50 2.80 -14.60
CA THR A 102 4.89 4.05 -15.29
C THR A 102 4.35 4.14 -16.72
N HIS A 103 4.04 3.00 -17.34
CA HIS A 103 3.41 2.98 -18.67
C HIS A 103 1.91 3.28 -18.66
N PHE A 104 1.28 3.33 -17.48
CA PHE A 104 -0.14 3.65 -17.36
C PHE A 104 -0.31 5.15 -17.09
N PRO A 105 -1.36 5.77 -17.65
CA PRO A 105 -1.63 7.18 -17.41
C PRO A 105 -1.95 7.41 -15.93
N GLU A 106 -1.43 8.51 -15.39
CA GLU A 106 -1.80 8.93 -14.04
C GLU A 106 -3.25 9.43 -13.99
N PRO A 107 -3.98 9.17 -12.90
CA PRO A 107 -5.33 9.68 -12.73
C PRO A 107 -5.43 11.20 -12.85
N GLN A 108 -6.50 11.67 -13.48
CA GLN A 108 -6.75 13.10 -13.65
C GLN A 108 -6.86 13.85 -12.32
N ILE A 109 -7.35 13.21 -11.25
CA ILE A 109 -7.45 13.83 -9.92
C ILE A 109 -6.05 14.14 -9.37
N VAL A 110 -5.11 13.21 -9.56
CA VAL A 110 -3.70 13.41 -9.21
C VAL A 110 -3.12 14.54 -10.04
N VAL A 111 -3.30 14.51 -11.36
CA VAL A 111 -2.75 15.54 -12.26
C VAL A 111 -3.33 16.94 -11.98
N GLN A 112 -4.64 17.04 -11.72
CA GLN A 112 -5.34 18.32 -11.49
C GLN A 112 -5.05 18.92 -10.11
N TYR A 113 -4.95 18.11 -9.04
CA TYR A 113 -4.68 18.61 -7.70
C TYR A 113 -3.19 18.76 -7.39
N MET A 114 -2.30 18.02 -8.07
CA MET A 114 -0.88 17.99 -7.74
C MET A 114 0.01 18.88 -8.62
N GLY A 115 -0.42 19.23 -9.84
CA GLY A 115 0.36 20.08 -10.75
C GLY A 115 1.74 19.51 -11.14
N ASP A 116 2.54 20.30 -11.87
CA ASP A 116 3.83 19.85 -12.43
C ASP A 116 4.90 19.59 -11.35
N THR A 117 4.88 20.36 -10.26
CA THR A 117 5.87 20.28 -9.16
C THR A 117 5.87 18.89 -8.52
N PHE A 118 4.70 18.29 -8.32
CA PHE A 118 4.57 16.98 -7.68
C PHE A 118 4.88 15.82 -8.63
N ASN A 119 4.70 16.00 -9.94
CA ASN A 119 5.11 15.03 -10.95
C ASN A 119 6.63 14.95 -11.08
N SER A 120 7.34 16.02 -10.72
CA SER A 120 8.80 16.03 -10.65
C SER A 120 9.38 15.25 -9.46
N ILE A 121 8.54 14.91 -8.47
CA ILE A 121 8.96 14.13 -7.30
C ILE A 121 9.04 12.67 -7.71
N ASN A 122 10.27 12.17 -7.82
CA ASN A 122 10.59 10.80 -8.20
C ASN A 122 11.33 10.03 -7.10
N SER A 123 11.56 10.65 -5.95
CA SER A 123 12.23 10.03 -4.80
C SER A 123 11.68 10.59 -3.49
N LEU A 124 11.88 9.86 -2.40
CA LEU A 124 11.50 10.29 -1.05
C LEU A 124 12.24 11.56 -0.62
N GLU A 125 13.49 11.74 -1.07
CA GLU A 125 14.31 12.92 -0.75
C GLU A 125 13.76 14.18 -1.42
N ASN A 126 13.25 14.06 -2.65
CA ASN A 126 12.67 15.18 -3.38
C ASN A 126 11.38 15.71 -2.74
N VAL A 127 10.75 14.95 -1.83
CA VAL A 127 9.56 15.44 -1.10
C VAL A 127 9.90 16.67 -0.25
N TYR A 128 11.15 16.85 0.17
CA TYR A 128 11.54 17.99 1.00
C TYR A 128 11.49 19.34 0.29
N THR A 129 11.44 19.38 -1.05
CA THR A 129 11.33 20.62 -1.83
C THR A 129 9.92 21.23 -1.77
N LEU A 130 8.92 20.46 -1.34
CA LEU A 130 7.55 20.93 -1.15
C LEU A 130 7.40 21.80 0.10
N THR A 131 6.32 22.57 0.17
CA THR A 131 5.89 23.23 1.41
C THR A 131 5.30 22.23 2.40
N LEU A 132 5.13 22.64 3.67
CA LEU A 132 4.65 21.75 4.74
C LEU A 132 3.32 21.06 4.40
N TYR A 133 2.34 21.83 3.93
CA TYR A 133 1.01 21.33 3.60
C TYR A 133 1.02 20.45 2.36
N GLU A 134 1.82 20.83 1.35
CA GLU A 134 2.02 20.04 0.14
C GLU A 134 2.62 18.67 0.45
N LYS A 135 3.61 18.59 1.35
CA LYS A 135 4.16 17.31 1.82
C LYS A 135 3.10 16.43 2.46
N SER A 136 2.27 17.02 3.33
CA SER A 136 1.22 16.26 4.02
C SER A 136 0.18 15.70 3.06
N ILE A 137 -0.25 16.50 2.08
CA ILE A 137 -1.17 16.05 1.02
C ILE A 137 -0.51 14.98 0.16
N PHE A 138 0.76 15.18 -0.23
CA PHE A 138 1.52 14.22 -1.02
C PHE A 138 1.63 12.85 -0.34
N PHE A 139 2.02 12.85 0.93
CA PHE A 139 2.14 11.63 1.72
C PHE A 139 0.81 10.95 1.93
N LEU A 140 -0.27 11.71 2.16
CA LEU A 140 -1.62 11.16 2.29
C LEU A 140 -2.05 10.45 1.01
N ILE A 141 -1.87 11.08 -0.15
CA ILE A 141 -2.25 10.48 -1.44
C ILE A 141 -1.37 9.26 -1.74
N SER A 142 -0.08 9.35 -1.46
CA SER A 142 0.84 8.21 -1.59
C SER A 142 0.45 7.07 -0.65
N PHE A 143 -0.06 7.36 0.54
CA PHE A 143 -0.52 6.34 1.47
C PHE A 143 -1.82 5.66 0.99
N ILE A 144 -2.77 6.42 0.44
CA ILE A 144 -3.98 5.84 -0.17
C ILE A 144 -3.62 4.96 -1.37
N SER A 145 -2.67 5.38 -2.19
CA SER A 145 -2.10 4.59 -3.27
C SER A 145 -1.48 3.27 -2.76
N PHE A 146 -0.69 3.34 -1.68
CA PHE A 146 -0.13 2.15 -1.04
C PHE A 146 -1.22 1.20 -0.52
N LEU A 147 -2.26 1.74 0.12
CA LEU A 147 -3.41 0.97 0.59
C LEU A 147 -4.14 0.28 -0.57
N SER A 148 -4.25 0.93 -1.73
CA SER A 148 -4.83 0.34 -2.93
C SER A 148 -4.09 -0.94 -3.36
N ILE A 149 -2.75 -0.90 -3.40
CA ILE A 149 -1.90 -2.07 -3.69
C ILE A 149 -2.14 -3.19 -2.65
N MET A 150 -2.21 -2.83 -1.38
CA MET A 150 -2.46 -3.78 -0.29
C MET A 150 -3.84 -4.43 -0.38
N LEU A 151 -4.89 -3.65 -0.68
CA LEU A 151 -6.26 -4.15 -0.81
C LEU A 151 -6.39 -5.13 -1.97
N ILE A 152 -5.76 -4.85 -3.12
CA ILE A 152 -5.75 -5.77 -4.26
C ILE A 152 -4.98 -7.04 -3.91
N THR A 153 -3.83 -6.91 -3.26
CA THR A 153 -3.02 -8.05 -2.80
C THR A 153 -3.81 -8.96 -1.86
N ILE A 154 -4.47 -8.37 -0.85
CA ILE A 154 -5.34 -9.09 0.09
C ILE A 154 -6.51 -9.72 -0.65
N GLY A 155 -7.11 -9.01 -1.61
CA GLY A 155 -8.18 -9.53 -2.45
C GLY A 155 -7.78 -10.77 -3.27
N ILE A 156 -6.60 -10.72 -3.90
CA ILE A 156 -6.01 -11.86 -4.63
C ILE A 156 -5.72 -13.02 -3.68
N TYR A 157 -5.13 -12.74 -2.51
CA TYR A 157 -4.88 -13.73 -1.47
C TYR A 157 -6.19 -14.43 -1.05
N LEU A 158 -7.24 -13.65 -0.77
CA LEU A 158 -8.55 -14.19 -0.41
C LEU A 158 -9.17 -14.99 -1.56
N MET A 159 -8.99 -14.60 -2.82
CA MET A 159 -9.51 -15.32 -3.98
C MET A 159 -8.93 -16.74 -4.08
N PHE A 160 -7.61 -16.89 -3.93
CA PHE A 160 -6.93 -18.17 -4.11
C PHE A 160 -7.08 -19.13 -2.92
N PHE A 161 -7.20 -18.59 -1.70
CA PHE A 161 -7.11 -19.39 -0.47
C PHE A 161 -8.38 -19.36 0.38
N ASN A 162 -9.53 -19.02 -0.23
CA ASN A 162 -10.82 -18.94 0.45
C ASN A 162 -11.33 -20.30 0.93
N LYS A 163 -10.85 -20.77 2.08
CA LYS A 163 -11.57 -21.76 2.88
C LYS A 163 -11.85 -21.36 4.34
N PHE A 164 -11.19 -20.36 4.93
CA PHE A 164 -11.32 -20.19 6.38
C PHE A 164 -11.52 -18.78 6.98
N ILE A 165 -11.24 -17.65 6.31
CA ILE A 165 -11.27 -16.36 7.04
C ILE A 165 -12.54 -15.55 6.79
N ILE A 166 -13.24 -15.73 5.65
CA ILE A 166 -14.45 -14.96 5.35
C ILE A 166 -15.47 -15.83 4.59
N ARG A 167 -16.57 -16.19 5.27
CA ARG A 167 -17.65 -17.08 4.81
C ARG A 167 -18.30 -16.75 3.46
N SER A 168 -18.06 -15.59 2.85
CA SER A 168 -18.66 -15.23 1.55
C SER A 168 -17.61 -14.98 0.47
N LYS A 169 -17.79 -15.67 -0.66
CA LYS A 169 -17.07 -15.40 -1.91
C LYS A 169 -17.26 -13.96 -2.40
N SER A 170 -18.21 -13.19 -1.86
CA SER A 170 -18.42 -11.79 -2.27
C SER A 170 -17.40 -10.80 -1.70
N LYS A 171 -16.73 -11.10 -0.58
CA LYS A 171 -15.86 -10.08 0.04
C LYS A 171 -14.54 -9.86 -0.70
N PHE A 172 -14.01 -10.84 -1.44
CA PHE A 172 -12.82 -10.60 -2.27
C PHE A 172 -13.10 -9.54 -3.34
N ILE A 173 -14.32 -9.51 -3.89
CA ILE A 173 -14.76 -8.52 -4.87
C ILE A 173 -14.76 -7.13 -4.25
N VAL A 174 -15.15 -7.00 -2.98
CA VAL A 174 -15.10 -5.72 -2.26
C VAL A 174 -13.67 -5.23 -2.08
N PHE A 175 -12.75 -6.08 -1.64
CA PHE A 175 -11.34 -5.69 -1.48
C PHE A 175 -10.68 -5.32 -2.81
N ILE A 176 -10.87 -6.14 -3.85
CA ILE A 176 -10.34 -5.87 -5.19
C ILE A 176 -10.99 -4.61 -5.77
N GLY A 177 -12.31 -4.46 -5.64
CA GLY A 177 -13.07 -3.32 -6.16
C GLY A 177 -12.68 -2.00 -5.49
N LEU A 178 -12.57 -1.98 -4.15
CA LEU A 178 -12.06 -0.81 -3.40
C LEU A 178 -10.62 -0.49 -3.77
N GLY A 179 -9.79 -1.52 -3.94
CA GLY A 179 -8.43 -1.38 -4.44
C GLY A 179 -8.41 -0.68 -5.80
N PHE A 180 -9.07 -1.24 -6.81
CA PHE A 180 -9.13 -0.62 -8.14
C PHE A 180 -9.76 0.76 -8.13
N PHE A 181 -10.77 1.01 -7.30
CA PHE A 181 -11.34 2.35 -7.13
C PHE A 181 -10.29 3.35 -6.67
N PHE A 182 -9.53 3.04 -5.61
CA PHE A 182 -8.44 3.91 -5.16
C PHE A 182 -7.31 4.04 -6.18
N TRP A 183 -7.03 3.00 -6.96
CA TRP A 183 -6.06 3.08 -8.05
C TRP A 183 -6.50 4.06 -9.13
N ILE A 184 -7.77 4.01 -9.54
CA ILE A 184 -8.33 4.92 -10.54
C ILE A 184 -8.28 6.37 -10.06
N LEU A 185 -8.43 6.61 -8.75
CA LEU A 185 -8.39 7.96 -8.19
C LEU A 185 -6.97 8.49 -7.96
N PHE A 186 -6.05 7.65 -7.46
CA PHE A 186 -4.76 8.10 -6.91
C PHE A 186 -3.52 7.46 -7.55
N GLY A 187 -3.68 6.41 -8.36
CA GLY A 187 -2.64 5.75 -9.14
C GLY A 187 -1.66 4.96 -8.26
N PHE A 188 -1.06 3.87 -8.76
CA PHE A 188 -0.05 3.13 -7.98
C PHE A 188 1.32 3.81 -7.99
N ARG A 189 1.63 4.52 -9.09
CA ARG A 189 2.92 5.16 -9.31
C ARG A 189 3.29 6.11 -8.17
N THR A 190 2.31 6.80 -7.59
CA THR A 190 2.50 7.80 -6.54
C THR A 190 3.12 7.22 -5.27
N SER A 191 2.72 6.01 -4.85
CA SER A 191 3.36 5.29 -3.74
C SER A 191 4.64 4.57 -4.15
N LEU A 192 4.64 3.93 -5.33
CA LEU A 192 5.77 3.13 -5.80
C LEU A 192 7.05 3.94 -5.95
N ARG A 193 6.98 5.19 -6.44
CA ARG A 193 8.16 6.09 -6.52
C ARG A 193 8.82 6.40 -5.17
N LEU A 194 8.08 6.26 -4.05
CA LEU A 194 8.63 6.48 -2.71
C LEU A 194 9.25 5.22 -2.12
N LEU A 195 8.98 4.08 -2.74
CA LEU A 195 9.46 2.76 -2.32
C LEU A 195 10.67 2.29 -3.15
N VAL A 196 10.87 2.81 -4.36
CA VAL A 196 12.08 2.58 -5.16
C VAL A 196 13.27 3.28 -4.50
#